data_AF-A0AA35R9D8-F1
#
_entry.id   AF-A0AA35R9D8-F1
#
_cell.length_a   1.000
_cell.length_b   1.000
_cell.length_c   1.000
_cell.angle_alpha   90.00
_cell.angle_beta   90.00
_cell.angle_gamma   90.00
#
_symmetry.space_group_name_H-M   'P 1'
#
loop_
_entity.id
_entity.type
_entity.pdbx_description
1 polymer ?
#
loop_
_entity_poly.entity_id
_entity_poly.type
_entity_poly.pdbx_seq_one_letter_code
_entity_poly.pdbx_strand_id
1 'polypeptide(L)'
;MAGLFPSLLLLLVPLSLTALAEASPSSTHDKFLPDKIARELAGYQDVVEQIVDYAVNGPGQNQSYDRLATFTDAFGSRLSGTQNLENSIDYMLEYLRKDGLDNVHGEDVNVTRWLRNQESARLVEPRDYVIAISSLGSSVGTPEEGILAYAIVVRSFDELVTRMDEVTGKIVVFNQDYEGYPKSAIYRVASASRAAEFGAVATLIRSVAPFSIHSVHTGIQFYNESLPKIPTACITIEDAEMLYRMEQRGTRLRIQLIMGAENLNMTRSRNTVAEITGSVYPEQVVVVSGHIDSWDVGQGAMDDGGGVFISWQALTTVR
;
A
#
# COMPACT_ATOMS: atom_id res chain seq x y z
N MET A 1 -53.84 -39.61 -35.22
CA MET A 1 -54.27 -38.29 -34.74
C MET A 1 -53.06 -37.69 -34.01
N ALA A 2 -52.14 -37.03 -34.71
CA ALA A 2 -52.22 -35.62 -35.15
C ALA A 2 -52.31 -34.66 -33.96
N GLY A 3 -51.18 -34.05 -33.62
CA GLY A 3 -51.00 -32.96 -32.65
C GLY A 3 -49.54 -32.52 -32.68
N LEU A 4 -49.16 -31.78 -33.73
CA LEU A 4 -48.86 -30.34 -33.69
C LEU A 4 -47.47 -30.01 -33.12
N PHE A 5 -46.48 -30.05 -34.01
CA PHE A 5 -45.22 -29.33 -33.89
C PHE A 5 -45.46 -27.82 -33.99
N PRO A 6 -44.68 -27.03 -33.24
CA PRO A 6 -44.11 -25.81 -33.77
C PRO A 6 -42.60 -25.96 -33.88
N SER A 7 -42.11 -25.92 -35.11
CA SER A 7 -40.71 -25.73 -35.47
C SER A 7 -40.23 -24.40 -34.89
N LEU A 8 -39.29 -24.42 -33.95
CA LEU A 8 -38.53 -23.23 -33.59
C LEU A 8 -37.30 -23.17 -34.51
N LEU A 9 -37.41 -22.31 -35.51
CA LEU A 9 -36.39 -21.95 -36.47
C LEU A 9 -35.25 -21.24 -35.73
N LEU A 10 -34.07 -21.86 -35.66
CA LEU A 10 -32.84 -21.20 -35.18
C LEU A 10 -32.42 -20.18 -36.27
N LEU A 11 -32.84 -18.92 -36.12
CA LEU A 11 -32.33 -17.82 -36.93
C LEU A 11 -31.02 -17.32 -36.31
N LEU A 12 -29.91 -17.71 -36.93
CA LEU A 12 -28.65 -16.97 -36.84
C LEU A 12 -28.84 -15.63 -37.56
N VAL A 13 -29.08 -14.57 -36.80
CA VAL A 13 -28.98 -13.18 -37.27
C VAL A 13 -27.67 -12.61 -36.74
N PRO A 14 -26.76 -12.12 -37.59
CA PRO A 14 -25.63 -11.34 -37.12
C PRO A 14 -26.18 -10.00 -36.63
N LEU A 15 -26.24 -9.79 -35.31
CA LEU A 15 -26.42 -8.44 -34.78
C LEU A 15 -25.10 -7.69 -35.01
N SER A 16 -25.07 -6.94 -36.10
CA SER A 16 -24.20 -5.79 -36.25
C SER A 16 -24.43 -4.84 -35.08
N LEU A 17 -23.48 -4.79 -34.16
CA LEU A 17 -23.41 -3.81 -33.09
C LEU A 17 -23.00 -2.45 -33.68
N THR A 18 -23.97 -1.76 -34.31
CA THR A 18 -23.88 -0.33 -34.60
C THR A 18 -24.83 0.40 -33.68
N ALA A 19 -24.39 0.57 -32.43
CA ALA A 19 -24.92 1.55 -31.47
C ALA A 19 -23.93 1.68 -30.31
N LEU A 20 -22.77 2.29 -30.58
CA LEU A 20 -22.02 2.99 -29.53
C LEU A 20 -22.02 4.45 -29.94
N ALA A 21 -22.67 5.22 -29.07
CA ALA A 21 -22.88 6.66 -29.10
C ALA A 21 -21.83 7.43 -29.89
N GLU A 22 -22.31 8.25 -30.82
CA GLU A 22 -21.63 9.48 -31.23
C GLU A 22 -21.41 10.36 -30.00
N ALA A 23 -20.30 10.13 -29.31
CA ALA A 23 -19.67 11.18 -28.54
C ALA A 23 -19.08 12.15 -29.58
N SER A 24 -19.77 13.26 -29.83
CA SER A 24 -19.18 14.41 -30.49
C SER A 24 -17.83 14.69 -29.82
N PRO A 25 -16.71 14.77 -30.57
CA PRO A 25 -15.43 15.11 -29.97
C PRO A 25 -15.57 16.55 -29.46
N SER A 26 -15.73 16.69 -28.15
CA SER A 26 -15.58 17.96 -27.45
C SER A 26 -14.13 18.41 -27.68
N SER A 27 -13.94 19.21 -28.73
CA SER A 27 -12.67 19.76 -29.16
C SER A 27 -12.20 20.86 -28.19
N THR A 28 -11.71 20.45 -27.03
CA THR A 28 -10.81 21.24 -26.19
C THR A 28 -9.80 20.30 -25.54
N HIS A 29 -9.08 19.53 -26.37
CA HIS A 29 -7.75 19.10 -25.96
C HIS A 29 -6.86 20.32 -26.09
N ASP A 30 -6.63 21.04 -24.98
CA ASP A 30 -5.46 21.88 -24.90
C ASP A 30 -4.26 21.00 -25.27
N LYS A 31 -3.52 21.38 -26.32
CA LYS A 31 -2.29 20.71 -26.68
C LYS A 31 -1.34 20.87 -25.50
N PHE A 32 -1.22 19.85 -24.67
CA PHE A 32 -0.34 19.82 -23.51
C PHE A 32 1.14 20.06 -23.85
N LEU A 33 1.52 19.90 -25.12
CA LEU A 33 2.87 20.09 -25.62
C LEU A 33 2.89 21.05 -26.82
N PRO A 34 3.88 21.97 -26.90
CA PRO A 34 4.13 22.75 -28.10
C PRO A 34 4.31 21.88 -29.35
N ASP A 35 3.76 22.31 -30.49
CA ASP A 35 3.80 21.57 -31.78
C ASP A 35 5.20 21.17 -32.27
N LYS A 36 6.22 21.92 -31.84
CA LYS A 36 7.63 21.58 -32.12
C LYS A 36 8.06 20.33 -31.35
N ILE A 37 7.78 20.30 -30.04
CA ILE A 37 8.13 19.18 -29.15
C ILE A 37 7.33 17.94 -29.55
N ALA A 38 6.03 18.09 -29.85
CA ALA A 38 5.21 16.96 -30.28
C ALA A 38 5.74 16.29 -31.56
N ARG A 39 6.21 17.09 -32.54
CA ARG A 39 6.83 16.56 -33.77
C ARG A 39 8.19 15.92 -33.52
N GLU A 40 8.98 16.49 -32.63
CA GLU A 40 10.26 15.91 -32.22
C GLU A 40 10.06 14.54 -31.54
N LEU A 41 9.14 14.45 -30.58
CA LEU A 41 8.80 13.19 -29.90
C LEU A 41 8.26 12.13 -30.86
N ALA A 42 7.41 12.52 -31.82
CA ALA A 42 6.93 11.61 -32.87
C ALA A 42 8.08 11.05 -33.74
N GLY A 43 9.19 11.78 -33.86
CA GLY A 43 10.39 11.31 -34.56
C GLY A 43 11.13 10.18 -33.84
N TYR A 44 10.87 9.94 -32.56
CA TYR A 44 11.47 8.86 -31.78
C TYR A 44 10.60 7.59 -31.71
N GLN A 45 9.47 7.53 -32.45
CA GLN A 45 8.54 6.41 -32.39
C GLN A 45 9.22 5.05 -32.65
N ASP A 46 10.07 4.96 -33.67
CA ASP A 46 10.81 3.73 -34.00
C ASP A 46 11.76 3.30 -32.85
N VAL A 47 12.35 4.26 -32.14
CA VAL A 47 13.23 4.00 -30.99
C VAL A 47 12.41 3.48 -29.80
N VAL A 48 11.25 4.11 -29.55
CA VAL A 48 10.32 3.65 -28.50
C VAL A 48 9.86 2.22 -28.78
N GLU A 49 9.50 1.91 -30.04
CA GLU A 49 9.09 0.57 -30.45
C GLU A 49 10.21 -0.45 -30.28
N GLN A 50 11.46 -0.09 -30.61
CA GLN A 50 12.63 -0.96 -30.37
C GLN A 50 12.87 -1.23 -28.88
N ILE A 51 12.75 -0.21 -28.03
CA ILE A 51 12.88 -0.36 -26.57
C ILE A 51 11.79 -1.30 -26.03
N VAL A 52 10.54 -1.09 -26.45
CA VAL A 52 9.41 -1.93 -26.04
C VAL A 52 9.60 -3.36 -26.54
N ASP A 53 9.99 -3.55 -27.80
CA ASP A 53 10.19 -4.89 -28.36
C ASP A 53 11.34 -5.61 -27.64
N TYR A 54 12.46 -4.94 -27.38
CA TYR A 54 13.56 -5.50 -26.59
C TYR A 54 13.10 -5.99 -25.21
N ALA A 55 12.30 -5.18 -24.50
CA ALA A 55 11.85 -5.49 -23.15
C ALA A 55 10.74 -6.56 -23.10
N VAL A 56 9.86 -6.61 -24.10
CA VAL A 56 8.66 -7.46 -24.09
C VAL A 56 8.87 -8.77 -24.86
N ASN A 57 9.49 -8.71 -26.04
CA ASN A 57 9.63 -9.87 -26.95
C ASN A 57 11.10 -10.27 -27.18
N GLY A 58 12.04 -9.36 -26.91
CA GLY A 58 13.46 -9.52 -27.17
C GLY A 58 14.26 -10.07 -25.98
N PRO A 59 15.59 -9.91 -26.02
CA PRO A 59 16.48 -10.41 -24.98
C PRO A 59 16.27 -9.82 -23.58
N GLY A 60 15.58 -8.68 -23.47
CA GLY A 60 15.20 -8.03 -22.22
C GLY A 60 14.03 -8.68 -21.49
N GLN A 61 13.32 -9.61 -22.14
CA GLN A 61 12.15 -10.28 -21.59
C GLN A 61 12.48 -10.95 -20.24
N ASN A 62 11.58 -10.77 -19.26
CA ASN A 62 11.65 -11.28 -17.89
C ASN A 62 12.83 -10.80 -17.02
N GLN A 63 13.80 -10.04 -17.54
CA GLN A 63 14.96 -9.61 -16.74
C GLN A 63 14.56 -8.85 -15.47
N SER A 64 13.63 -7.90 -15.57
CA SER A 64 13.16 -7.13 -14.40
C SER A 64 12.43 -8.04 -13.40
N TYR A 65 11.63 -8.99 -13.88
CA TYR A 65 10.92 -9.95 -13.03
C TYR A 65 11.89 -10.89 -12.31
N ASP A 66 12.87 -11.46 -13.01
CA ASP A 66 13.84 -12.39 -12.43
C ASP A 66 14.75 -11.70 -11.41
N ARG A 67 15.16 -10.45 -11.70
CA ARG A 67 15.89 -9.59 -10.76
C ARG A 67 15.06 -9.31 -9.51
N LEU A 68 13.79 -8.94 -9.66
CA LEU A 68 12.88 -8.71 -8.55
C LEU A 68 12.65 -9.98 -7.73
N ALA A 69 12.35 -11.10 -8.36
CA ALA A 69 12.11 -12.39 -7.70
C ALA A 69 13.33 -12.81 -6.88
N THR A 70 14.52 -12.75 -7.47
CA THR A 70 15.78 -13.06 -6.78
C THR A 70 15.98 -12.13 -5.58
N PHE A 71 15.71 -10.84 -5.73
CA PHE A 71 15.87 -9.86 -4.66
C PHE A 71 14.87 -10.08 -3.52
N THR A 72 13.61 -10.37 -3.84
CA THR A 72 12.58 -10.65 -2.82
C THR A 72 12.87 -11.95 -2.09
N ASP A 73 13.36 -12.98 -2.76
CA ASP A 73 13.74 -14.25 -2.11
C ASP A 73 14.98 -14.09 -1.23
N ALA A 74 15.91 -13.20 -1.59
CA ALA A 74 17.13 -12.96 -0.85
C ALA A 74 16.90 -12.12 0.43
N PHE A 75 16.08 -11.08 0.35
CA PHE A 75 15.94 -10.09 1.43
C PHE A 75 14.57 -10.13 2.11
N GLY A 76 13.50 -10.46 1.40
CA GLY A 76 12.14 -10.31 1.88
C GLY A 76 11.82 -8.89 2.34
N SER A 77 11.23 -8.73 3.54
CA SER A 77 10.83 -7.41 4.03
C SER A 77 12.02 -6.50 4.34
N ARG A 78 11.97 -5.25 3.90
CA ARG A 78 13.07 -4.27 4.03
C ARG A 78 12.60 -3.02 4.75
N LEU A 79 12.11 -3.18 5.99
CA LEU A 79 11.58 -2.06 6.77
C LEU A 79 12.65 -1.00 7.03
N SER A 80 12.25 0.27 6.94
CA SER A 80 13.11 1.41 7.24
C SER A 80 13.78 1.30 8.60
N GLY A 81 15.07 1.63 8.67
CA GLY A 81 15.89 1.54 9.88
C GLY A 81 16.32 0.12 10.29
N THR A 82 16.13 -0.88 9.41
CA THR A 82 16.62 -2.25 9.63
C THR A 82 17.94 -2.51 8.90
N GLN A 83 18.76 -3.41 9.44
CA GLN A 83 19.99 -3.87 8.77
C GLN A 83 19.69 -4.57 7.44
N ASN A 84 18.51 -5.20 7.32
CA ASN A 84 18.13 -5.89 6.10
C ASN A 84 17.91 -4.91 4.93
N LEU A 85 17.31 -3.74 5.19
CA LEU A 85 17.23 -2.67 4.20
C LEU A 85 18.64 -2.25 3.75
N GLU A 86 19.56 -2.04 4.69
CA GLU A 86 20.94 -1.65 4.35
C GLU A 86 21.68 -2.69 3.52
N ASN A 87 21.53 -3.98 3.86
CA ASN A 87 22.11 -5.06 3.07
C ASN A 87 21.51 -5.11 1.65
N SER A 88 20.22 -4.83 1.51
CA SER A 88 19.53 -4.79 0.22
C SER A 88 19.97 -3.61 -0.65
N ILE A 89 20.26 -2.46 -0.03
CA ILE A 89 20.86 -1.30 -0.69
C ILE A 89 22.28 -1.64 -1.20
N ASP A 90 23.09 -2.28 -0.36
CA ASP A 90 24.45 -2.69 -0.74
C ASP A 90 24.44 -3.65 -1.94
N TYR A 91 23.50 -4.60 -1.94
CA TYR A 91 23.26 -5.50 -3.07
C TYR A 91 22.92 -4.73 -4.34
N MET A 92 21.97 -3.79 -4.28
CA MET A 92 21.60 -2.99 -5.45
C MET A 92 22.78 -2.17 -5.97
N LEU A 93 23.52 -1.49 -5.10
CA LEU A 93 24.71 -0.72 -5.49
C LEU A 93 25.79 -1.58 -6.15
N GLU A 94 25.98 -2.82 -5.70
CA GLU A 94 26.90 -3.77 -6.34
C GLU A 94 26.47 -4.09 -7.76
N TYR A 95 25.21 -4.43 -7.98
CA TYR A 95 24.74 -4.84 -9.29
C TYR A 95 24.58 -3.67 -10.27
N LEU A 96 24.20 -2.48 -9.80
CA LEU A 96 24.21 -1.27 -10.62
C LEU A 96 25.62 -0.97 -11.16
N ARG A 97 26.68 -1.22 -10.36
CA ARG A 97 28.07 -1.14 -10.83
C ARG A 97 28.43 -2.24 -11.83
N LYS A 98 27.96 -3.47 -11.62
CA LYS A 98 28.20 -4.58 -12.56
C LYS A 98 27.55 -4.34 -13.91
N ASP A 99 26.39 -3.68 -13.92
CA ASP A 99 25.71 -3.24 -15.13
C ASP A 99 26.41 -2.04 -15.81
N GLY A 100 27.50 -1.55 -15.22
CA GLY A 100 28.34 -0.50 -15.78
C GLY A 100 27.75 0.90 -15.69
N LEU A 101 26.74 1.13 -14.84
CA LEU A 101 26.16 2.46 -14.66
C LEU A 101 27.17 3.47 -14.08
N ASP A 102 26.94 4.74 -14.38
CA ASP A 102 27.81 5.84 -13.97
C ASP A 102 27.41 6.33 -12.57
N ASN A 103 28.34 6.96 -11.85
CA ASN A 103 28.12 7.59 -10.55
C ASN A 103 27.31 6.74 -9.53
N VAL A 104 27.61 5.44 -9.40
CA VAL A 104 26.85 4.56 -8.49
C VAL A 104 27.27 4.73 -7.03
N HIS A 105 26.42 5.38 -6.24
CA HIS A 105 26.70 5.69 -4.84
C HIS A 105 25.42 5.71 -3.96
N GLY A 106 25.63 5.68 -2.65
CA GLY A 106 24.56 5.88 -1.67
C GLY A 106 24.62 7.28 -1.09
N GLU A 107 23.46 7.90 -0.84
CA GLU A 107 23.34 9.19 -0.17
C GLU A 107 22.64 9.05 1.18
N ASP A 108 23.18 9.67 2.21
CA ASP A 108 22.68 9.46 3.57
C ASP A 108 21.35 10.13 3.85
N VAL A 109 20.46 9.39 4.51
CA VAL A 109 19.18 9.90 5.02
C VAL A 109 18.95 9.43 6.45
N ASN A 110 18.46 10.32 7.31
CA ASN A 110 18.01 9.95 8.65
C ASN A 110 16.57 9.46 8.57
N VAL A 111 16.32 8.25 9.06
CA VAL A 111 15.02 7.59 9.03
C VAL A 111 14.54 7.24 10.43
N THR A 112 13.23 7.11 10.58
CA THR A 112 12.64 6.58 11.81
C THR A 112 12.99 5.10 11.96
N ARG A 113 13.13 4.65 13.21
CA ARG A 113 13.33 3.25 13.52
C ARG A 113 12.20 2.80 14.42
N TRP A 114 11.35 1.92 13.90
CA TRP A 114 10.19 1.40 14.61
C TRP A 114 10.23 -0.12 14.59
N LEU A 115 9.97 -0.74 15.73
CA LEU A 115 9.87 -2.18 15.87
C LEU A 115 8.43 -2.54 16.18
N ARG A 116 7.86 -3.49 15.43
CA ARG A 116 6.51 -4.00 15.70
C ARG A 116 6.46 -4.86 16.96
N ASN A 117 7.48 -5.71 17.13
CA ASN A 117 7.56 -6.76 18.16
C ASN A 117 6.32 -7.68 18.17
N GLN A 118 6.12 -8.43 19.25
CA GLN A 118 4.98 -9.35 19.36
C GLN A 118 3.68 -8.58 19.56
N GLU A 119 2.62 -9.05 18.92
CA GLU A 119 1.30 -8.46 19.00
C GLU A 119 0.21 -9.53 19.01
N SER A 120 -0.87 -9.28 19.75
CA SER A 120 -2.06 -10.12 19.73
C SER A 120 -3.31 -9.34 20.13
N ALA A 121 -4.46 -9.72 19.59
CA ALA A 121 -5.74 -9.28 20.12
C ALA A 121 -6.72 -10.45 20.24
N ARG A 122 -7.54 -10.39 21.28
CA ARG A 122 -8.51 -11.43 21.60
C ARG A 122 -9.80 -10.80 22.08
N LEU A 123 -10.90 -11.14 21.44
CA LEU A 123 -12.23 -10.92 21.98
C LEU A 123 -12.42 -11.90 23.15
N VAL A 124 -12.70 -11.38 24.34
CA VAL A 124 -12.93 -12.20 25.54
C VAL A 124 -14.41 -12.22 25.95
N GLU A 125 -15.18 -11.21 25.54
CA GLU A 125 -16.64 -11.17 25.65
C GLU A 125 -17.21 -10.75 24.29
N PRO A 126 -18.26 -11.41 23.76
CA PRO A 126 -19.10 -12.43 24.40
C PRO A 126 -18.56 -13.86 24.34
N ARG A 127 -17.49 -14.07 23.57
CA ARG A 127 -16.86 -15.37 23.35
C ARG A 127 -15.37 -15.18 23.22
N ASP A 128 -14.65 -16.26 23.48
CA ASP A 128 -13.26 -16.36 23.13
C ASP A 128 -13.08 -16.42 21.61
N TYR A 129 -12.38 -15.43 21.05
CA TYR A 129 -12.04 -15.40 19.63
C TYR A 129 -10.76 -14.58 19.41
N VAL A 130 -9.81 -15.15 18.66
CA VAL A 130 -8.58 -14.46 18.26
C VAL A 130 -8.91 -13.53 17.10
N ILE A 131 -8.54 -12.26 17.24
CA ILE A 131 -8.69 -11.24 16.20
C ILE A 131 -7.34 -11.16 15.48
N ALA A 132 -7.34 -11.24 14.16
CA ALA A 132 -6.11 -11.02 13.40
C ALA A 132 -5.80 -9.53 13.35
N ILE A 133 -4.57 -9.19 13.75
CA ILE A 133 -4.12 -7.80 13.88
C ILE A 133 -2.79 -7.56 13.19
N SER A 134 -2.55 -6.28 12.88
CA SER A 134 -1.24 -5.77 12.51
C SER A 134 -1.11 -4.34 12.99
N SER A 135 -0.17 -4.05 13.89
CA SER A 135 0.12 -2.69 14.36
C SER A 135 0.32 -1.72 13.19
N LEU A 136 -0.05 -0.46 13.37
CA LEU A 136 0.30 0.57 12.41
C LEU A 136 1.70 1.10 12.70
N GLY A 137 2.48 1.36 11.65
CA GLY A 137 3.83 1.87 11.79
C GLY A 137 3.81 3.23 12.48
N SER A 138 4.76 3.42 13.41
CA SER A 138 4.84 4.50 14.42
C SER A 138 3.95 4.34 15.66
N SER A 139 3.02 3.37 15.70
CA SER A 139 2.20 3.14 16.90
C SER A 139 3.07 2.91 18.13
N VAL A 140 2.62 3.43 19.27
CA VAL A 140 3.14 3.01 20.58
C VAL A 140 2.63 1.61 20.91
N GLY A 141 3.38 0.88 21.74
CA GLY A 141 2.95 -0.38 22.33
C GLY A 141 1.94 -0.18 23.46
N THR A 142 1.31 -1.28 23.86
CA THR A 142 0.50 -1.33 25.08
C THR A 142 1.39 -1.29 26.33
N PRO A 143 0.84 -0.98 27.52
CA PRO A 143 1.47 -1.35 28.79
C PRO A 143 1.85 -2.84 28.82
N GLU A 144 2.74 -3.23 29.73
CA GLU A 144 3.27 -4.60 29.85
C GLU A 144 2.15 -5.63 30.10
N GLU A 145 1.16 -5.25 30.92
CA GLU A 145 -0.04 -6.05 31.20
C GLU A 145 -1.06 -6.12 30.04
N GLY A 146 -0.81 -5.37 28.96
CA GLY A 146 -1.73 -5.19 27.85
C GLY A 146 -2.89 -4.23 28.18
N ILE A 147 -3.85 -4.14 27.27
CA ILE A 147 -5.09 -3.37 27.45
C ILE A 147 -6.26 -4.35 27.43
N LEU A 148 -7.10 -4.31 28.47
CA LEU A 148 -8.36 -5.05 28.53
C LEU A 148 -9.50 -4.07 28.71
N ALA A 149 -10.22 -3.79 27.63
CA ALA A 149 -11.25 -2.75 27.63
C ALA A 149 -12.49 -3.16 26.82
N TYR A 150 -13.61 -2.53 27.13
CA TYR A 150 -14.79 -2.62 26.27
C TYR A 150 -14.51 -1.92 24.95
N ALA A 151 -15.11 -2.40 23.87
CA ALA A 151 -15.00 -1.81 22.55
C ALA A 151 -16.33 -1.17 22.11
N ILE A 152 -16.23 -0.10 21.32
CA ILE A 152 -17.32 0.44 20.51
C ILE A 152 -16.92 0.37 19.04
N VAL A 153 -17.89 0.17 18.16
CA VAL A 153 -17.63 0.12 16.72
C VAL A 153 -18.28 1.31 16.06
N VAL A 154 -17.52 2.06 15.27
CA VAL A 154 -17.98 3.24 14.53
C VAL A 154 -17.62 3.10 13.06
N ARG A 155 -18.46 3.60 12.16
CA ARG A 155 -18.26 3.55 10.70
C ARG A 155 -17.60 4.81 10.16
N SER A 156 -17.57 5.90 10.93
CA SER A 156 -16.93 7.14 10.50
C SER A 156 -16.40 7.99 11.65
N PHE A 157 -15.59 8.99 11.33
CA PHE A 157 -15.20 10.01 12.31
C PHE A 157 -16.39 10.86 12.78
N ASP A 158 -17.38 11.10 11.92
CA ASP A 158 -18.61 11.82 12.34
C ASP A 158 -19.43 10.99 13.34
N GLU A 159 -19.48 9.67 13.16
CA GLU A 159 -20.12 8.77 14.13
C GLU A 159 -19.34 8.75 15.44
N LEU A 160 -18.00 8.72 15.39
CA LEU A 160 -17.16 8.84 16.59
C LEU A 160 -17.49 10.11 17.39
N VAL A 161 -17.60 11.26 16.72
CA VAL A 161 -17.97 12.54 17.37
C VAL A 161 -19.37 12.47 17.94
N THR A 162 -20.33 11.92 17.19
CA THR A 162 -21.72 11.78 17.65
C THR A 162 -21.84 10.89 18.89
N ARG A 163 -20.94 9.90 19.02
CA ARG A 163 -20.89 8.93 20.13
C ARG A 163 -19.75 9.22 21.11
N MET A 164 -19.24 10.45 21.16
CA MET A 164 -18.05 10.80 21.95
C MET A 164 -18.18 10.45 23.45
N ASP A 165 -19.39 10.59 24.02
CA ASP A 165 -19.67 10.29 25.42
C ASP A 165 -19.52 8.79 25.75
N GLU A 166 -19.49 7.92 24.74
CA GLU A 166 -19.28 6.48 24.90
C GLU A 166 -17.80 6.07 24.86
N VAL A 167 -16.87 6.96 24.47
CA VAL A 167 -15.50 6.59 24.06
C VAL A 167 -14.55 6.40 25.24
N THR A 168 -14.73 7.15 26.33
CA THR A 168 -13.77 7.20 27.43
C THR A 168 -13.48 5.81 28.00
N GLY A 169 -12.20 5.42 28.02
CA GLY A 169 -11.74 4.14 28.55
C GLY A 169 -11.98 2.94 27.62
N LYS A 170 -12.44 3.15 26.38
CA LYS A 170 -12.77 2.08 25.43
C LYS A 170 -11.77 1.94 24.30
N ILE A 171 -11.77 0.76 23.68
CA ILE A 171 -11.14 0.53 22.38
C ILE A 171 -12.13 0.99 21.30
N VAL A 172 -11.70 1.88 20.41
CA VAL A 172 -12.54 2.29 19.27
C VAL A 172 -12.19 1.44 18.06
N VAL A 173 -13.16 0.71 17.54
CA VAL A 173 -13.05 -0.06 16.31
C VAL A 173 -13.63 0.75 15.17
N PHE A 174 -12.81 1.18 14.22
CA PHE A 174 -13.26 1.83 12.99
C PHE A 174 -13.59 0.77 11.95
N ASN A 175 -14.87 0.63 11.62
CA ASN A 175 -15.38 -0.22 10.54
C ASN A 175 -15.90 0.63 9.37
N GLN A 176 -15.03 1.49 8.85
CA GLN A 176 -15.31 2.34 7.70
C GLN A 176 -15.49 1.54 6.41
N ASP A 177 -16.33 2.02 5.50
CA ASP A 177 -16.42 1.45 4.16
C ASP A 177 -15.18 1.79 3.31
N TYR A 178 -14.90 0.94 2.32
CA TYR A 178 -13.85 1.21 1.35
C TYR A 178 -14.40 2.09 0.22
N GLU A 179 -13.89 3.33 0.12
CA GLU A 179 -14.28 4.31 -0.91
C GLU A 179 -13.11 4.67 -1.84
N GLY A 180 -12.17 3.74 -1.99
CA GLY A 180 -10.90 3.99 -2.66
C GLY A 180 -9.80 4.36 -1.66
N TYR A 181 -8.56 4.01 -2.02
CA TYR A 181 -7.43 4.05 -1.09
C TYR A 181 -7.20 5.43 -0.45
N PRO A 182 -7.17 6.57 -1.18
CA PRO A 182 -6.92 7.87 -0.55
C PRO A 182 -7.96 8.26 0.50
N LYS A 183 -9.24 7.96 0.22
CA LYS A 183 -10.34 8.28 1.13
C LYS A 183 -10.36 7.37 2.35
N SER A 184 -10.07 6.08 2.19
CA SER A 184 -10.12 5.13 3.30
C SER A 184 -8.82 5.12 4.13
N ALA A 185 -7.68 5.49 3.55
CA ALA A 185 -6.38 5.53 4.24
C ALA A 185 -6.32 6.57 5.37
N ILE A 186 -7.18 7.60 5.36
CA ILE A 186 -7.28 8.57 6.46
C ILE A 186 -7.57 7.90 7.81
N TYR A 187 -8.35 6.80 7.82
CA TYR A 187 -8.64 6.06 9.04
C TYR A 187 -7.39 5.39 9.58
N ARG A 188 -6.55 4.81 8.71
CA ARG A 188 -5.23 4.31 9.13
C ARG A 188 -4.39 5.42 9.72
N VAL A 189 -4.36 6.58 9.04
CA VAL A 189 -3.43 7.65 9.38
C VAL A 189 -3.79 8.37 10.69
N ALA A 190 -5.07 8.61 10.97
CA ALA A 190 -5.50 9.57 11.98
C ALA A 190 -6.35 8.99 13.13
N SER A 191 -6.80 7.73 13.05
CA SER A 191 -7.77 7.17 14.00
C SER A 191 -7.31 7.23 15.46
N ALA A 192 -6.02 6.97 15.71
CA ALA A 192 -5.48 6.98 17.06
C ALA A 192 -5.69 8.34 17.74
N SER A 193 -5.30 9.43 17.07
CA SER A 193 -5.49 10.78 17.61
C SER A 193 -6.95 11.22 17.67
N ARG A 194 -7.76 10.85 16.66
CA ARG A 194 -9.21 11.16 16.67
C ARG A 194 -9.93 10.51 17.85
N ALA A 195 -9.60 9.27 18.18
CA ALA A 195 -10.21 8.57 19.31
C ALA A 195 -9.63 9.04 20.66
N ALA A 196 -8.32 9.35 20.72
CA ALA A 196 -7.67 9.85 21.91
C ALA A 196 -8.27 11.18 22.41
N GLU A 197 -8.78 12.02 21.50
CA GLU A 197 -9.49 13.27 21.83
C GLU A 197 -10.67 13.04 22.79
N PHE A 198 -11.32 11.87 22.73
CA PHE A 198 -12.47 11.50 23.56
C PHE A 198 -12.12 10.46 24.64
N GLY A 199 -10.83 10.25 24.92
CA GLY A 199 -10.36 9.38 25.99
C GLY A 199 -10.34 7.88 25.65
N ALA A 200 -10.30 7.51 24.38
CA ALA A 200 -10.07 6.12 23.98
C ALA A 200 -8.72 5.62 24.49
N VAL A 201 -8.60 4.31 24.75
CA VAL A 201 -7.35 3.69 25.22
C VAL A 201 -6.56 2.99 24.13
N ALA A 202 -7.20 2.63 23.01
CA ALA A 202 -6.56 2.12 21.79
C ALA A 202 -7.55 2.17 20.61
N THR A 203 -7.04 1.98 19.40
CA THR A 203 -7.87 1.88 18.20
C THR A 203 -7.58 0.64 17.38
N LEU A 204 -8.63 0.05 16.82
CA LEU A 204 -8.55 -1.01 15.82
C LEU A 204 -9.20 -0.51 14.53
N ILE A 205 -8.51 -0.63 13.39
CA ILE A 205 -8.98 -0.09 12.12
C ILE A 205 -9.23 -1.24 11.14
N ARG A 206 -10.41 -1.29 10.53
CA ARG A 206 -10.67 -2.18 9.39
C ARG A 206 -9.60 -1.95 8.33
N SER A 207 -8.96 -3.03 7.87
CA SER A 207 -7.92 -2.95 6.83
C SER A 207 -8.38 -2.13 5.62
N VAL A 208 -7.50 -1.27 5.12
CA VAL A 208 -7.77 -0.37 4.00
C VAL A 208 -7.68 -1.15 2.69
N ALA A 209 -8.74 -1.88 2.38
CA ALA A 209 -8.85 -2.72 1.20
C ALA A 209 -10.32 -2.86 0.75
N PRO A 210 -10.58 -3.06 -0.56
CA PRO A 210 -11.92 -3.37 -1.04
C PRO A 210 -12.37 -4.79 -0.66
N PHE A 211 -11.41 -5.69 -0.41
CA PHE A 211 -11.64 -7.11 -0.16
C PHE A 211 -10.52 -7.68 0.72
N SER A 212 -10.82 -8.76 1.44
CA SER A 212 -9.91 -9.47 2.34
C SER A 212 -10.23 -10.96 2.28
N ILE A 213 -9.21 -11.81 2.44
CA ILE A 213 -9.34 -13.21 2.85
C ILE A 213 -8.50 -13.34 4.12
N HIS A 214 -9.02 -12.78 5.21
CA HIS A 214 -8.34 -12.74 6.50
C HIS A 214 -6.92 -12.11 6.43
N SER A 215 -6.74 -11.13 5.54
CA SER A 215 -5.49 -10.38 5.38
C SER A 215 -5.56 -9.08 6.17
N VAL A 216 -4.50 -8.76 6.92
CA VAL A 216 -4.43 -7.52 7.69
C VAL A 216 -3.41 -6.58 7.05
N HIS A 217 -3.80 -5.32 6.86
CA HIS A 217 -2.95 -4.31 6.24
C HIS A 217 -2.31 -3.44 7.30
N THR A 218 -0.98 -3.33 7.31
CA THR A 218 -0.28 -2.30 8.08
C THR A 218 -0.19 -0.99 7.28
N GLY A 219 0.62 -0.05 7.76
CA GLY A 219 0.91 1.20 7.10
C GLY A 219 1.20 2.29 8.11
N ILE A 220 1.60 3.46 7.61
CA ILE A 220 1.96 4.58 8.46
C ILE A 220 0.71 5.17 9.14
N GLN A 221 0.88 5.55 10.40
CA GLN A 221 -0.02 6.44 11.13
C GLN A 221 0.75 7.63 11.71
N PHE A 222 0.04 8.71 12.04
CA PHE A 222 0.62 9.90 12.66
C PHE A 222 -0.15 10.31 13.90
N TYR A 223 0.57 10.59 14.98
CA TYR A 223 -0.01 11.18 16.17
C TYR A 223 -0.09 12.70 16.06
N ASN A 224 -1.17 13.27 16.58
CA ASN A 224 -1.19 14.64 17.05
C ASN A 224 -0.41 14.72 18.38
N GLU A 225 0.70 15.45 18.38
CA GLU A 225 1.61 15.55 19.53
C GLU A 225 0.98 16.23 20.77
N SER A 226 -0.13 16.95 20.59
CA SER A 226 -0.89 17.57 21.69
C SER A 226 -1.85 16.59 22.40
N LEU A 227 -1.99 15.36 21.89
CA LEU A 227 -2.91 14.35 22.43
C LEU A 227 -2.15 13.13 22.97
N PRO A 228 -2.73 12.37 23.90
CA PRO A 228 -2.16 11.09 24.32
C PRO A 228 -1.95 10.15 23.13
N LYS A 229 -0.76 9.56 23.04
CA LYS A 229 -0.46 8.51 22.06
C LYS A 229 -1.05 7.20 22.56
N ILE A 230 -1.97 6.63 21.80
CA ILE A 230 -2.65 5.37 22.13
C ILE A 230 -2.27 4.27 21.13
N PRO A 231 -2.19 3.00 21.55
CA PRO A 231 -1.91 1.88 20.65
C PRO A 231 -2.92 1.78 19.52
N THR A 232 -2.45 1.50 18.31
CA THR A 232 -3.29 1.42 17.12
C THR A 232 -2.85 0.32 16.15
N ALA A 233 -3.81 -0.49 15.73
CA ALA A 233 -3.59 -1.61 14.82
C ALA A 233 -4.70 -1.72 13.80
N CYS A 234 -4.41 -2.32 12.65
CA CYS A 234 -5.44 -2.78 11.73
C CYS A 234 -5.93 -4.17 12.11
N ILE A 235 -7.16 -4.47 11.72
CA ILE A 235 -7.79 -5.80 11.79
C ILE A 235 -8.35 -6.19 10.43
N THR A 236 -8.70 -7.46 10.26
CA THR A 236 -9.32 -7.93 9.02
C THR A 236 -10.67 -7.25 8.78
N ILE A 237 -11.13 -7.25 7.52
CA ILE A 237 -12.48 -6.76 7.18
C ILE A 237 -13.53 -7.61 7.91
N GLU A 238 -13.31 -8.91 7.95
CA GLU A 238 -14.19 -9.91 8.51
C GLU A 238 -14.36 -9.73 10.02
N ASP A 239 -13.27 -9.45 10.74
CA ASP A 239 -13.31 -9.18 12.18
C ASP A 239 -14.00 -7.85 12.48
N ALA A 240 -13.68 -6.78 11.75
CA ALA A 240 -14.34 -5.48 11.93
C ALA A 240 -15.86 -5.56 11.71
N GLU A 241 -16.26 -6.25 10.64
CA GLU A 241 -17.67 -6.49 10.32
C GLU A 241 -18.34 -7.40 11.37
N MET A 242 -17.64 -8.42 11.87
CA MET A 242 -18.15 -9.28 12.94
C MET A 242 -18.44 -8.49 14.20
N LEU A 243 -17.47 -7.68 14.65
CA LEU A 243 -17.62 -6.84 15.84
C LEU A 243 -18.78 -5.85 15.65
N TYR A 244 -18.87 -5.23 14.47
CA TYR A 244 -19.99 -4.34 14.13
C TYR A 244 -21.34 -5.03 14.27
N ARG A 245 -21.54 -6.21 13.64
CA ARG A 245 -22.80 -6.96 13.75
C ARG A 245 -23.13 -7.40 15.17
N MET A 246 -22.14 -7.71 15.99
CA MET A 246 -22.34 -8.07 17.40
C MET A 246 -22.82 -6.85 18.20
N GLU A 247 -22.17 -5.69 18.05
CA GLU A 247 -22.56 -4.45 18.73
C GLU A 247 -23.98 -4.02 18.31
N GLN A 248 -24.31 -4.08 17.01
CA GLN A 248 -25.64 -3.75 16.50
C GLN A 248 -26.76 -4.64 17.08
N ARG A 249 -26.42 -5.83 17.60
CA ARG A 249 -27.36 -6.72 18.31
C ARG A 249 -27.40 -6.45 19.83
N GLY A 250 -26.75 -5.39 20.31
CA GLY A 250 -26.61 -5.07 21.72
C GLY A 250 -25.61 -5.97 22.47
N THR A 251 -24.75 -6.69 21.75
CA THR A 251 -23.75 -7.55 22.39
C THR A 251 -22.56 -6.71 22.85
N ARG A 252 -22.18 -6.87 24.12
CA ARG A 252 -21.01 -6.20 24.68
C ARG A 252 -19.74 -6.86 24.15
N LEU A 253 -18.78 -6.02 23.75
CA LEU A 253 -17.49 -6.44 23.22
C LEU A 253 -16.42 -6.08 24.23
N ARG A 254 -15.63 -7.05 24.68
CA ARG A 254 -14.44 -6.79 25.51
C ARG A 254 -13.22 -7.41 24.84
N ILE A 255 -12.21 -6.59 24.59
CA ILE A 255 -11.02 -6.98 23.82
C ILE A 255 -9.81 -6.87 24.74
N GLN A 256 -8.99 -7.92 24.73
CA GLN A 256 -7.62 -7.90 25.21
C GLN A 256 -6.70 -7.57 24.03
N LEU A 257 -5.87 -6.55 24.17
CA LEU A 257 -4.90 -6.10 23.17
C LEU A 257 -3.50 -6.08 23.79
N ILE A 258 -2.54 -6.67 23.10
CA ILE A 258 -1.12 -6.64 23.45
C ILE A 258 -0.37 -6.18 22.20
N MET A 259 0.42 -5.12 22.32
CA MET A 259 1.30 -4.64 21.24
C MET A 259 2.66 -4.29 21.83
N GLY A 260 3.70 -4.98 21.40
CA GLY A 260 5.08 -4.70 21.82
C GLY A 260 5.73 -3.53 21.06
N ALA A 261 4.96 -2.78 20.28
CA ALA A 261 5.50 -1.79 19.34
C ALA A 261 6.38 -0.74 20.05
N GLU A 262 7.54 -0.45 19.48
CA GLU A 262 8.55 0.42 20.06
C GLU A 262 9.07 1.42 19.04
N ASN A 263 9.06 2.70 19.40
CA ASN A 263 9.72 3.76 18.64
C ASN A 263 11.12 3.98 19.20
N LEU A 264 12.13 3.74 18.37
CA LEU A 264 13.54 3.92 18.72
C LEU A 264 14.07 5.25 18.18
N ASN A 265 15.27 5.63 18.63
CA ASN A 265 15.97 6.76 18.06
C ASN A 265 16.14 6.60 16.54
N MET A 266 16.02 7.72 15.84
CA MET A 266 16.29 7.77 14.40
C MET A 266 17.67 7.18 14.08
N THR A 267 17.77 6.56 12.92
CA THR A 267 19.01 5.94 12.45
C THR A 267 19.29 6.36 11.02
N ARG A 268 20.50 6.05 10.54
CA ARG A 268 20.91 6.39 9.18
C ARG A 268 20.55 5.25 8.24
N SER A 269 20.02 5.62 7.08
CA SER A 269 19.82 4.78 5.91
C SER A 269 20.35 5.52 4.68
N ARG A 270 20.12 4.98 3.48
CA ARG A 270 20.68 5.53 2.24
C ARG A 270 19.70 5.51 1.07
N ASN A 271 19.64 6.61 0.33
CA ASN A 271 19.16 6.57 -1.05
C ASN A 271 20.20 5.85 -1.92
N THR A 272 19.75 5.24 -3.00
CA THR A 272 20.62 4.60 -4.01
C THR A 272 20.56 5.41 -5.30
N VAL A 273 21.70 5.89 -5.77
CA VAL A 273 21.82 6.71 -6.98
C VAL A 273 22.73 6.01 -8.00
N ALA A 274 22.27 5.97 -9.24
CA ALA A 274 23.01 5.50 -10.41
C ALA A 274 22.58 6.31 -11.64
N GLU A 275 23.51 6.52 -12.56
CA GLU A 275 23.33 7.45 -13.68
C GLU A 275 23.68 6.81 -15.04
N ILE A 276 23.17 7.43 -16.10
CA ILE A 276 23.68 7.31 -17.45
C ILE A 276 24.03 8.73 -17.88
N THR A 277 25.32 9.01 -18.06
CA THR A 277 25.77 10.36 -18.39
C THR A 277 25.36 10.71 -19.82
N GLY A 278 24.54 11.76 -19.97
CA GLY A 278 24.14 12.25 -21.28
C GLY A 278 25.33 12.73 -22.13
N SER A 279 25.29 12.49 -23.43
CA SER A 279 26.40 12.83 -24.35
C SER A 279 26.36 14.28 -24.86
N VAL A 280 25.17 14.87 -24.99
CA VAL A 280 24.98 16.23 -25.55
C VAL A 280 24.69 17.27 -24.46
N TYR A 281 23.83 16.93 -23.49
CA TYR A 281 23.41 17.80 -22.39
C TYR A 281 23.57 17.09 -21.04
N PRO A 282 24.80 16.78 -20.59
CA PRO A 282 25.04 16.01 -19.35
C PRO A 282 24.52 16.70 -18.09
N GLU A 283 24.27 18.01 -18.13
CA GLU A 283 23.72 18.80 -17.03
C GLU A 283 22.19 18.68 -16.88
N GLN A 284 21.50 18.13 -17.88
CA GLN A 284 20.05 17.94 -17.84
C GLN A 284 19.70 16.57 -17.27
N VAL A 285 18.83 16.56 -16.27
CA VAL A 285 18.52 15.35 -15.50
C VAL A 285 17.10 14.88 -15.78
N VAL A 286 16.97 13.59 -16.07
CA VAL A 286 15.69 12.86 -16.05
C VAL A 286 15.77 11.86 -14.90
N VAL A 287 14.80 11.93 -13.98
CA VAL A 287 14.75 11.02 -12.83
C VAL A 287 13.71 9.94 -13.09
N VAL A 288 14.13 8.68 -12.97
CA VAL A 288 13.27 7.50 -12.91
C VAL A 288 13.58 6.80 -11.58
N SER A 289 12.56 6.56 -10.76
CA SER A 289 12.76 6.10 -9.39
C SER A 289 11.64 5.19 -8.88
N GLY A 290 11.99 4.42 -7.85
CA GLY A 290 11.09 3.67 -6.97
C GLY A 290 11.71 3.61 -5.57
N HIS A 291 11.01 3.06 -4.58
CA HIS A 291 11.56 2.93 -3.23
C HIS A 291 11.92 1.48 -2.89
N ILE A 292 13.04 1.31 -2.19
CA ILE A 292 13.60 -0.01 -1.86
C ILE A 292 12.95 -0.59 -0.61
N ASP A 293 12.60 0.26 0.35
CA ASP A 293 12.03 -0.16 1.61
C ASP A 293 10.62 -0.75 1.44
N SER A 294 10.20 -1.53 2.43
CA SER A 294 8.87 -2.13 2.45
C SER A 294 8.37 -2.30 3.87
N TRP A 295 7.08 -2.55 4.03
CA TRP A 295 6.56 -3.06 5.30
C TRP A 295 7.12 -4.45 5.63
N ASP A 296 7.07 -4.78 6.92
CA ASP A 296 7.64 -5.96 7.58
C ASP A 296 6.72 -7.20 7.57
N VAL A 297 5.53 -7.08 6.99
CA VAL A 297 4.50 -8.15 6.99
C VAL A 297 4.46 -8.95 5.69
N GLY A 298 5.34 -8.65 4.73
CA GLY A 298 5.41 -9.30 3.42
C GLY A 298 6.82 -9.21 2.82
N GLN A 299 6.95 -9.41 1.51
CA GLN A 299 8.26 -9.38 0.82
C GLN A 299 8.51 -8.06 0.07
N GLY A 300 7.57 -7.11 0.13
CA GLY A 300 7.70 -5.83 -0.58
C GLY A 300 7.85 -5.96 -2.09
N ALA A 301 7.20 -6.96 -2.69
CA ALA A 301 7.37 -7.27 -4.11
C ALA A 301 6.66 -6.24 -5.01
N MET A 302 5.39 -5.93 -4.71
CA MET A 302 4.63 -4.90 -5.45
C MET A 302 4.86 -3.49 -4.91
N ASP A 303 5.10 -3.36 -3.60
CA ASP A 303 5.27 -2.09 -2.88
C ASP A 303 6.64 -2.10 -2.17
N ASP A 304 7.70 -1.58 -2.78
CA ASP A 304 7.79 -1.10 -4.19
C ASP A 304 8.92 -1.79 -4.97
N GLY A 305 9.09 -3.09 -4.73
CA GLY A 305 10.00 -3.92 -5.54
C GLY A 305 9.73 -3.77 -7.05
N GLY A 306 8.46 -3.74 -7.46
CA GLY A 306 8.07 -3.54 -8.86
C GLY A 306 8.61 -2.23 -9.43
N GLY A 307 8.30 -1.09 -8.81
CA GLY A 307 8.71 0.21 -9.30
C GLY A 307 10.23 0.39 -9.31
N VAL A 308 10.93 -0.06 -8.26
CA VAL A 308 12.38 0.10 -8.20
C VAL A 308 13.12 -0.80 -9.21
N PHE A 309 12.66 -2.03 -9.45
CA PHE A 309 13.27 -2.92 -10.44
C PHE A 309 12.89 -2.58 -11.88
N ILE A 310 11.73 -1.96 -12.12
CA ILE A 310 11.40 -1.34 -13.41
C ILE A 310 12.32 -0.14 -13.67
N SER A 311 12.54 0.71 -12.66
CA SER A 311 13.42 1.89 -12.77
C SER A 311 14.86 1.49 -13.09
N TRP A 312 15.38 0.48 -12.41
CA TRP A 312 16.68 -0.10 -12.72
C TRP A 312 16.71 -0.70 -14.13
N GLN A 313 15.72 -1.53 -14.49
CA GLN A 313 15.68 -2.14 -15.83
C GLN A 313 15.63 -1.10 -16.95
N ALA A 314 14.92 0.01 -16.74
CA ALA A 314 14.84 1.10 -17.71
C ALA A 314 16.23 1.66 -18.02
N LEU A 315 17.07 1.91 -17.01
CA LEU A 315 18.45 2.37 -17.19
C LEU A 315 19.27 1.38 -18.04
N THR A 316 19.24 0.10 -17.69
CA THR A 316 20.02 -0.91 -18.43
C THR A 316 19.52 -1.15 -19.86
N THR A 317 18.27 -0.78 -20.15
CA THR A 317 17.67 -0.96 -21.48
C THR A 317 18.00 0.20 -22.42
N VAL A 318 18.11 1.42 -21.90
CA VAL A 318 18.35 2.63 -22.72
C VAL A 318 19.83 2.98 -22.89
N ARG A 319 20.72 2.21 -22.27
CA ARG A 319 22.18 2.35 -22.39
C ARG A 319 22.69 1.71 -23.67
#